data_AF-J6EHZ8-F1
#
_entry.id   AF-J6EHZ8-F1
#
_cell.length_a   1.000
_cell.length_b   1.000
_cell.length_c   1.000
_cell.angle_alpha   90.00
_cell.angle_beta   90.00
_cell.angle_gamma   90.00
#
_symmetry.space_group_name_H-M   'P 1'
#
loop_
_entity.id
_entity.type
_entity.pdbx_description
1 polymer ?
#
loop_
_entity_poly.entity_id
_entity_poly.type
_entity_poly.pdbx_seq_one_letter_code
_entity_poly.pdbx_strand_id
1 'polypeptide(L)' 'MARPIIMKRSVHFKDGVYENIPFKVKGRKTPYALSHFGFFAVGFAIPFVACYVQLKKSGAF' A
#
# COMPACT_ATOMS: atom_id res chain seq x y z
N MET A 1 -21.85 34.76 -23.12
CA MET A 1 -20.56 34.38 -22.51
C MET A 1 -20.62 32.89 -22.17
N ALA A 2 -19.96 32.02 -22.94
CA ALA A 2 -20.04 30.56 -22.78
C ALA A 2 -18.89 30.06 -21.88
N ARG A 3 -19.19 29.17 -20.91
CA ARG A 3 -18.25 28.60 -19.95
C ARG A 3 -17.31 27.61 -20.67
N PRO A 4 -15.98 27.68 -20.50
CA PRO A 4 -15.08 26.71 -21.10
C PRO A 4 -15.33 25.32 -20.51
N ILE A 5 -15.61 24.35 -21.38
CA ILE A 5 -15.62 22.93 -21.04
C ILE A 5 -14.17 22.49 -20.78
N ILE A 6 -13.84 22.15 -19.53
CA ILE A 6 -12.54 21.60 -19.19
C ILE A 6 -12.48 20.17 -19.75
N MET A 7 -11.92 20.03 -20.95
CA MET A 7 -11.68 18.73 -21.57
C MET A 7 -10.52 18.04 -20.82
N LYS A 8 -10.85 17.07 -19.98
CA LYS A 8 -9.88 16.24 -19.24
C LYS A 8 -9.04 15.48 -20.26
N ARG A 9 -7.75 15.83 -20.37
CA ARG A 9 -6.81 15.10 -21.24
C ARG A 9 -6.72 13.65 -20.75
N SER A 10 -7.04 12.70 -21.63
CA SER A 10 -6.77 11.29 -21.36
C SER A 10 -5.26 11.06 -21.35
N VAL A 11 -4.76 10.41 -20.30
CA VAL A 11 -3.34 10.07 -20.14
C VAL A 11 -3.15 8.65 -20.65
N HIS A 12 -2.17 8.42 -21.53
CA HIS A 12 -1.77 7.08 -21.93
C HIS A 12 -0.87 6.48 -20.83
N PHE A 13 -1.37 5.44 -20.16
CA PHE A 13 -0.61 4.70 -19.17
C PHE A 13 0.34 3.72 -19.87
N LYS A 14 1.41 3.35 -19.17
CA LYS A 14 2.38 2.39 -19.72
C LYS A 14 1.78 1.00 -19.73
N ASP A 15 1.92 0.32 -20.86
CA ASP A 15 1.61 -1.10 -20.98
C ASP A 15 2.84 -1.94 -20.59
N GLY A 16 2.60 -3.06 -19.90
CA GLY A 16 3.66 -3.98 -19.52
C GLY A 16 3.30 -4.91 -18.36
N VAL A 17 4.08 -5.98 -18.20
CA VAL A 17 3.81 -7.09 -17.24
C VAL A 17 3.73 -6.60 -15.78
N TYR A 18 4.49 -5.56 -15.42
CA TYR A 18 4.55 -5.03 -14.05
C TYR A 18 4.10 -3.56 -13.96
N GLU A 19 3.58 -2.97 -15.03
CA GLU A 19 3.07 -1.60 -15.03
C GLU A 19 1.57 -1.54 -14.64
N ASN A 20 0.92 -2.72 -14.54
CA ASN A 20 -0.48 -2.88 -14.12
C ASN A 20 -0.67 -2.98 -12.59
N ILE A 21 0.42 -2.96 -11.83
CA ILE A 21 0.41 -3.10 -10.37
C ILE A 21 0.96 -1.85 -9.69
N PRO A 22 0.39 -1.44 -8.54
CA PRO A 22 0.77 -0.19 -7.88
C PRO A 22 2.09 -0.27 -7.11
N PHE A 23 2.83 -1.38 -7.20
CA PHE A 23 4.11 -1.57 -6.52
C PHE A 23 5.16 -2.12 -7.47
N LYS A 24 6.37 -1.61 -7.33
CA LYS A 24 7.51 -2.06 -8.14
C LYS A 24 7.94 -3.46 -7.69
N VAL A 25 8.16 -4.37 -8.64
CA VAL A 25 8.69 -5.73 -8.37
C VAL A 25 10.14 -5.88 -8.83
N LYS A 26 10.47 -5.34 -10.01
CA LYS A 26 11.80 -5.40 -10.62
C LYS A 26 12.51 -4.04 -10.57
N GLY A 27 13.84 -4.02 -10.69
CA GLY A 27 14.61 -2.76 -10.70
C GLY A 27 14.59 -2.01 -9.37
N ARG A 28 14.66 -2.74 -8.25
CA ARG A 28 14.69 -2.20 -6.89
C ARG A 28 16.08 -2.40 -6.29
N LYS A 29 16.52 -1.45 -5.45
CA LYS A 29 17.72 -1.59 -4.62
C LYS A 29 17.52 -2.60 -3.49
N THR A 30 16.30 -2.69 -2.96
CA THR A 30 15.92 -3.62 -1.88
C THR A 30 15.16 -4.83 -2.43
N PRO A 31 15.29 -6.00 -1.80
CA PRO A 31 14.57 -7.19 -2.23
C PRO A 31 13.05 -7.00 -2.06
N TYR A 32 12.30 -7.37 -3.10
CA TYR A 32 10.83 -7.26 -3.12
C TYR A 32 10.15 -8.01 -1.97
N ALA A 33 10.74 -9.13 -1.54
CA ALA A 33 10.26 -9.95 -0.43
C ALA A 33 10.04 -9.14 0.86
N LEU A 34 10.90 -8.14 1.14
CA LEU A 34 10.72 -7.28 2.32
C LEU A 34 9.43 -6.47 2.24
N SER A 35 9.12 -5.89 1.08
CA SER A 35 7.86 -5.16 0.89
C SER A 35 6.66 -6.09 0.89
N HIS A 36 6.77 -7.27 0.27
CA HIS A 36 5.68 -8.23 0.16
C HIS A 36 5.30 -8.81 1.53
N PHE A 37 6.26 -9.44 2.22
CA PHE A 37 6.03 -10.01 3.54
C PHE A 37 5.87 -8.95 4.62
N GLY A 38 6.55 -7.81 4.52
CA GLY A 38 6.36 -6.70 5.47
C GLY A 38 4.93 -6.16 5.44
N PHE A 39 4.33 -6.00 4.26
CA PHE A 39 2.94 -5.57 4.14
C PHE A 39 1.98 -6.53 4.83
N PHE A 40 2.10 -7.83 4.56
CA PHE A 40 1.25 -8.84 5.19
C PHE A 40 1.54 -9.04 6.67
N ALA A 41 2.81 -8.97 7.10
CA ALA A 41 3.19 -9.09 8.51
C ALA A 41 2.60 -7.95 9.34
N VAL A 42 2.61 -6.71 8.83
CA VAL A 42 1.97 -5.58 9.52
C VAL A 42 0.47 -5.80 9.62
N GLY A 43 -0.21 -6.19 8.54
CA GLY A 43 -1.65 -6.48 8.57
C GLY A 43 -1.99 -7.61 9.56
N PHE A 44 -1.18 -8.67 9.57
CA PHE A 44 -1.33 -9.80 10.49
C PHE A 44 -1.03 -9.42 11.94
N ALA A 45 -0.14 -8.46 12.19
CA ALA A 45 0.23 -8.02 13.54
C ALA A 45 -0.85 -7.14 14.20
N ILE A 46 -1.80 -6.58 13.44
CA ILE A 46 -2.82 -5.65 13.96
C ILE A 46 -3.59 -6.23 15.17
N PRO A 47 -4.14 -7.46 15.13
CA PRO A 47 -4.87 -8.02 16.27
C PRO A 47 -3.97 -8.22 17.50
N PHE A 48 -2.71 -8.60 17.31
CA PHE A 48 -1.76 -8.81 18.42
C PHE A 48 -1.42 -7.50 19.11
N VAL A 49 -1.20 -6.43 18.35
CA VAL A 49 -0.98 -5.09 18.91
C VAL A 49 -2.24 -4.61 19.64
N ALA A 50 -3.43 -4.84 19.08
CA ALA A 50 -4.69 -4.50 19.72
C ALA A 50 -4.88 -5.24 21.07
N CYS A 51 -4.65 -6.56 21.08
CA CYS A 51 -4.68 -7.36 22.30
C CYS A 51 -3.65 -6.88 23.33
N TYR A 52 -2.41 -6.61 22.89
CA TYR A 52 -1.35 -6.10 23.77
C TYR A 52 -1.76 -4.79 24.43
N VAL A 53 -2.32 -3.84 23.67
CA VAL A 53 -2.80 -2.57 24.22
C VAL A 53 -3.93 -2.80 25.24
N GLN A 54 -4.89 -3.69 24.94
CA GLN A 54 -5.99 -3.97 25.88
C GLN A 54 -5.51 -4.67 27.15
N LEU A 55 -4.59 -5.64 27.04
CA LEU A 55 -3.99 -6.32 28.18
C LEU A 55 -3.15 -5.36 29.05
N LYS A 56 -2.44 -4.42 28.42
CA LYS A 56 -1.73 -3.36 29.15
C LYS A 56 -2.70 -2.45 29.90
N LYS A 57 -3.81 -2.07 29.27
CA LYS A 57 -4.85 -1.26 29.91
C LYS A 57 -5.59 -2.00 31.04
N SER A 58 -5.71 -3.32 30.96
CA SER A 58 -6.32 -4.14 32.01
C SER A 58 -5.36 -4.46 33.17
N GLY A 59 -4.12 -3.97 33.12
CA GLY A 59 -3.11 -4.22 34.16
C GLY A 59 -2.50 -5.63 34.12
N ALA A 60 -2.70 -6.39 33.03
CA ALA A 60 -2.10 -7.71 32.87
C ALA A 60 -0.60 -7.65 32.50
N PHE A 61 -0.17 -6.53 31.92
CA PHE A 61 1.23 -6.23 31.59
C PHE A 61 1.63 -4.86 32.11
#